data_AF-A0A2I2FGL7-F1
#
_entry.id   AF-A0A2I2FGL7-F1
#
_cell.length_a   1.000
_cell.length_b   1.000
_cell.length_c   1.000
_cell.angle_alpha   90.00
_cell.angle_beta   90.00
_cell.angle_gamma   90.00
#
_symmetry.space_group_name_H-M   'P 1'
#
loop_
_entity.id
_entity.type
_entity.pdbx_description
1 polymer ?
#
loop_
_entity_poly.entity_id
_entity_poly.type
_entity_poly.pdbx_seq_one_letter_code
_entity_poly.pdbx_strand_id
1 'polypeptide(L)'
;MAQPQDLQAHIDHLDSLPLEETIQEMLRLFPGLTPSVSPTADRLITHNNYSGIAHLDSLGRLYLQTGRRCTAEHASFATRLSYLPLDPLFLELYERSNDIRKAAITAGTATEPSYEGQGCACCRGEPSAVILMGFADGESLYFEEGEYQRLWGDVESAGMRFFHEGENRESRVCMLMASKEQVEDLMERERGAIAML
;
A
#
# COMPACT_ATOMS: atom_id res chain seq x y z
N MET A 1 -3.36 -10.46 33.01
CA MET A 1 -2.58 -10.19 31.79
C MET A 1 -3.54 -10.36 30.63
N ALA A 2 -3.76 -9.33 29.81
CA ALA A 2 -4.59 -9.48 28.62
C ALA A 2 -3.89 -10.49 27.69
N GLN A 3 -4.65 -11.44 27.15
CA GLN A 3 -4.13 -12.36 26.15
C GLN A 3 -3.72 -11.55 24.91
N PRO A 4 -2.54 -11.77 24.32
CA PRO A 4 -2.15 -11.06 23.10
C PRO A 4 -3.23 -11.27 22.04
N GLN A 5 -3.60 -10.20 21.33
CA GLN A 5 -4.52 -10.31 20.20
C GLN A 5 -3.87 -11.16 19.09
N ASP A 6 -4.66 -11.96 18.39
CA ASP A 6 -4.18 -12.70 17.21
C ASP A 6 -3.82 -11.72 16.07
N LEU A 7 -2.65 -11.91 15.47
CA LEU A 7 -2.11 -10.99 14.46
C LEU A 7 -2.97 -10.94 13.19
N GLN A 8 -3.47 -12.09 12.72
CA GLN A 8 -4.30 -12.13 11.51
C GLN A 8 -5.64 -11.46 11.77
N ALA A 9 -6.28 -11.75 12.91
CA ALA A 9 -7.52 -11.09 13.31
C ALA A 9 -7.35 -9.57 13.49
N HIS A 10 -6.18 -9.11 13.95
CA HIS A 10 -5.88 -7.68 14.01
C HIS A 10 -5.78 -7.07 12.61
N ILE A 11 -5.02 -7.69 11.69
CA ILE A 11 -4.90 -7.22 10.29
C ILE A 11 -6.26 -7.17 9.60
N ASP A 12 -7.09 -8.19 9.78
CA ASP A 12 -8.42 -8.26 9.18
C ASP A 12 -9.35 -7.15 9.72
N HIS A 13 -9.17 -6.75 10.98
CA HIS A 13 -9.93 -5.65 11.57
C HIS A 13 -9.54 -4.27 11.00
N LEU A 14 -8.29 -4.08 10.58
CA LEU A 14 -7.82 -2.78 10.09
C LEU A 14 -8.60 -2.28 8.87
N ASP A 15 -9.09 -3.18 8.01
CA ASP A 15 -9.89 -2.81 6.83
C ASP A 15 -11.23 -2.13 7.20
N SER A 16 -11.72 -2.36 8.43
CA SER A 16 -12.94 -1.74 8.93
C SER A 16 -12.74 -0.36 9.55
N LEU A 17 -11.49 0.10 9.71
CA LEU A 17 -11.17 1.37 10.34
C LEU A 17 -11.30 2.55 9.37
N PRO A 18 -11.50 3.77 9.89
CA PRO A 18 -11.31 5.00 9.12
C PRO A 18 -9.91 5.04 8.48
N LEU A 19 -9.79 5.69 7.32
CA LEU A 19 -8.57 5.68 6.52
C LEU A 19 -7.34 6.14 7.33
N GLU A 20 -7.45 7.26 8.05
CA GLU A 20 -6.36 7.79 8.87
C GLU A 20 -5.97 6.82 9.98
N GLU A 21 -6.94 6.22 10.67
CA GLU A 21 -6.68 5.21 11.71
C GLU A 21 -6.00 3.97 11.13
N THR A 22 -6.42 3.52 9.94
CA THR A 22 -5.81 2.39 9.22
C THR A 22 -4.32 2.66 8.95
N ILE A 23 -3.99 3.86 8.45
CA ILE A 23 -2.61 4.26 8.18
C ILE A 23 -1.77 4.27 9.48
N GLN A 24 -2.31 4.87 10.55
CA GLN A 24 -1.61 4.95 11.83
C GLN A 24 -1.39 3.57 12.46
N GLU A 25 -2.38 2.69 12.41
CA GLU A 25 -2.24 1.32 12.91
C GLU A 25 -1.23 0.51 12.09
N MET A 26 -1.21 0.64 10.76
CA MET A 26 -0.17 0.01 9.95
C MET A 26 1.24 0.51 10.33
N LEU A 27 1.42 1.82 10.50
CA LEU A 27 2.70 2.39 10.94
C LEU A 27 3.12 1.88 12.31
N ARG A 28 2.18 1.66 13.23
CA ARG A 28 2.44 1.07 14.56
C ARG A 28 2.73 -0.41 14.52
N LEU A 29 2.15 -1.13 13.56
CA LEU A 29 2.33 -2.57 13.39
C LEU A 29 3.70 -2.91 12.79
N PHE A 30 4.25 -2.05 11.92
CA PHE A 30 5.53 -2.34 11.25
C PHE A 30 6.68 -2.66 12.21
N PRO A 31 6.91 -1.85 13.26
CA PRO A 31 7.93 -2.13 14.27
C PRO A 31 7.64 -3.41 15.06
N GLY A 32 8.19 -4.53 14.61
CA GLY A 32 8.03 -5.82 15.26
C GLY A 32 7.68 -6.96 14.31
N LEU A 33 7.36 -6.65 13.04
CA LEU A 33 7.12 -7.65 12.01
C LEU A 33 8.38 -8.45 11.70
N THR A 34 8.27 -9.77 11.79
CA THR A 34 9.32 -10.71 11.39
C THR A 34 8.78 -11.62 10.29
N PRO A 35 9.33 -11.53 9.05
CA PRO A 35 8.89 -12.37 7.95
C PRO A 35 9.41 -13.81 8.11
N SER A 36 8.61 -14.76 7.67
CA SER A 36 8.96 -16.17 7.52
C SER A 36 8.27 -16.75 6.28
N VAL A 37 8.49 -18.03 6.02
CA VAL A 37 7.89 -18.72 4.87
C VAL A 37 7.33 -20.08 5.29
N SER A 38 6.19 -20.48 4.71
CA SER A 38 5.64 -21.83 4.89
C SER A 38 6.38 -22.86 4.02
N PRO A 39 6.18 -24.17 4.26
CA PRO A 39 6.66 -25.22 3.35
C PRO A 39 6.09 -25.14 1.93
N THR A 40 4.98 -24.42 1.73
CA THR A 40 4.35 -24.13 0.43
C THR A 40 4.79 -22.79 -0.16
N ALA A 41 5.88 -22.20 0.36
CA ALA A 41 6.42 -20.91 -0.05
C ALA A 41 5.51 -19.70 0.16
N ASP A 42 4.47 -19.83 1.01
CA ASP A 42 3.62 -18.70 1.40
C ASP A 42 4.40 -17.74 2.28
N ARG A 43 4.20 -16.44 2.04
CA ARG A 43 4.84 -15.37 2.82
C ARG A 43 4.05 -15.15 4.11
N LEU A 44 4.71 -15.37 5.24
CA LEU A 44 4.14 -15.28 6.57
C LEU A 44 4.82 -14.19 7.39
N ILE A 45 4.14 -13.69 8.42
CA ILE A 45 4.67 -12.73 9.39
C ILE A 45 4.26 -13.11 10.81
N THR A 46 5.13 -12.79 11.74
CA THR A 46 4.87 -12.77 13.18
C THR A 46 5.16 -11.38 13.74
N HIS A 47 4.66 -11.08 14.93
CA HIS A 47 4.90 -9.81 15.60
C HIS A 47 5.16 -10.03 17.09
N ASN A 48 6.06 -9.25 17.70
CA ASN A 48 6.45 -9.40 19.12
C ASN A 48 5.29 -9.18 20.11
N ASN A 49 4.32 -8.34 19.76
CA ASN A 49 3.17 -7.97 20.60
C ASN A 49 1.87 -8.72 20.30
N TYR A 50 1.82 -9.57 19.27
CA TYR A 50 0.62 -10.33 18.89
C TYR A 50 0.90 -11.82 18.98
N SER A 51 -0.13 -12.62 19.23
CA SER A 51 -0.04 -14.07 19.07
C SER A 51 -0.31 -14.48 17.63
N GLY A 52 0.08 -15.70 17.28
CA GLY A 52 -0.25 -16.30 15.98
C GLY A 52 0.68 -15.87 14.85
N ILE A 53 0.36 -16.39 13.67
CA ILE A 53 1.08 -16.12 12.41
C ILE A 53 0.03 -15.57 11.45
N ALA A 54 0.38 -14.51 10.72
CA ALA A 54 -0.48 -13.94 9.69
C ALA A 54 0.15 -14.09 8.29
N HIS A 55 -0.68 -13.98 7.27
CA HIS A 55 -0.23 -13.94 5.88
C HIS A 55 0.26 -12.53 5.53
N LEU A 56 1.51 -12.43 5.07
CA LEU A 56 2.09 -11.14 4.65
C LEU A 56 1.25 -10.51 3.52
N ASP A 57 0.76 -11.31 2.58
CA ASP A 57 -0.05 -10.82 1.47
C ASP A 57 -1.42 -10.28 1.88
N SER A 58 -1.93 -10.63 3.06
CA SER A 58 -3.13 -9.97 3.60
C SER A 58 -2.81 -8.53 4.02
N LEU A 59 -1.70 -8.31 4.72
CA LEU A 59 -1.23 -6.97 5.08
C LEU A 59 -0.83 -6.16 3.84
N GLY A 60 -0.16 -6.78 2.87
CA GLY A 60 0.19 -6.13 1.60
C GLY A 60 -1.03 -5.70 0.78
N ARG A 61 -2.10 -6.51 0.75
CA ARG A 61 -3.37 -6.11 0.12
C ARG A 61 -3.98 -4.89 0.81
N LEU A 62 -4.03 -4.90 2.14
CA LEU A 62 -4.54 -3.79 2.93
C LEU A 62 -3.78 -2.48 2.64
N TYR A 63 -2.45 -2.55 2.56
CA TYR A 63 -1.61 -1.39 2.19
C TYR A 63 -1.98 -0.83 0.82
N LEU A 64 -2.01 -1.68 -0.21
CA LEU A 64 -2.36 -1.25 -1.58
C LEU A 64 -3.77 -0.66 -1.64
N GLN A 65 -4.73 -1.26 -0.93
CA GLN A 65 -6.10 -0.75 -0.83
C GLN A 65 -6.14 0.59 -0.10
N THR A 66 -5.37 0.76 0.97
CA THR A 66 -5.29 2.00 1.74
C THR A 66 -4.76 3.17 0.90
N GLY A 67 -3.75 2.92 0.06
CA GLY A 67 -3.26 3.93 -0.89
C GLY A 67 -4.37 4.38 -1.85
N ARG A 68 -5.13 3.44 -2.42
CA ARG A 68 -6.26 3.73 -3.32
C ARG A 68 -7.42 4.44 -2.63
N ARG A 69 -7.70 4.09 -1.37
CA ARG A 69 -8.72 4.74 -0.54
C ARG A 69 -8.43 6.24 -0.36
N CYS A 70 -7.16 6.65 -0.38
CA CYS A 70 -6.81 8.07 -0.32
C CYS A 70 -7.45 8.87 -1.47
N THR A 71 -7.47 8.34 -2.69
CA THR A 71 -8.16 8.99 -3.81
C THR A 71 -9.66 8.79 -3.71
N ALA A 72 -10.13 7.56 -3.49
CA ALA A 72 -11.56 7.24 -3.51
C ALA A 72 -12.38 7.96 -2.42
N GLU A 73 -11.76 8.25 -1.27
CA GLU A 73 -12.38 8.96 -0.16
C GLU A 73 -12.07 10.47 -0.17
N HIS A 74 -11.42 10.99 -1.22
CA HIS A 74 -10.94 12.38 -1.31
C HIS A 74 -10.19 12.81 -0.03
N ALA A 75 -9.26 11.96 0.40
CA ALA A 75 -8.55 12.15 1.67
C ALA A 75 -7.79 13.48 1.69
N SER A 76 -7.71 14.07 2.89
CA SER A 76 -6.95 15.31 3.11
C SER A 76 -5.48 15.15 2.70
N PHE A 77 -4.84 16.26 2.34
CA PHE A 77 -3.41 16.25 2.04
C PHE A 77 -2.56 15.72 3.21
N ALA A 78 -2.93 16.03 4.46
CA ALA A 78 -2.26 15.51 5.64
C ALA A 78 -2.34 13.97 5.71
N THR A 79 -3.52 13.41 5.47
CA THR A 79 -3.74 11.95 5.44
C THR A 79 -2.92 11.30 4.33
N ARG A 80 -2.93 11.87 3.12
CA ARG A 80 -2.16 11.37 1.97
C ARG A 80 -0.66 11.34 2.23
N LEU A 81 -0.12 12.40 2.84
CA LEU A 81 1.29 12.48 3.22
C LEU A 81 1.63 11.50 4.35
N SER A 82 0.71 11.24 5.28
CA SER A 82 0.93 10.28 6.38
C SER A 82 1.06 8.83 5.91
N TYR A 83 0.57 8.51 4.71
CA TYR A 83 0.72 7.18 4.09
C TYR A 83 2.14 6.94 3.56
N LEU A 84 2.80 7.96 3.01
CA LEU A 84 4.07 7.82 2.29
C LEU A 84 5.18 7.05 3.04
N PRO A 85 5.34 7.17 4.37
CA PRO A 85 6.34 6.38 5.09
C PRO A 85 6.13 4.86 4.99
N LEU A 86 4.93 4.38 4.64
CA LEU A 86 4.65 2.95 4.44
C LEU A 86 5.33 2.39 3.19
N ASP A 87 5.55 3.18 2.13
CA ASP A 87 6.11 2.73 0.86
C ASP A 87 7.48 2.03 1.04
N PRO A 88 8.52 2.70 1.61
CA PRO A 88 9.80 2.06 1.83
C PRO A 88 9.73 0.90 2.85
N LEU A 89 8.82 0.97 3.82
CA LEU A 89 8.66 -0.07 4.84
C LEU A 89 8.13 -1.38 4.21
N PHE A 90 7.11 -1.28 3.36
CA PHE A 90 6.57 -2.44 2.65
C PHE A 90 7.57 -3.00 1.64
N LEU A 91 8.27 -2.14 0.91
CA LEU A 91 9.30 -2.58 -0.02
C LEU A 91 10.36 -3.42 0.70
N GLU A 92 10.94 -2.90 1.79
CA GLU A 92 11.96 -3.61 2.58
C GLU A 92 11.43 -4.94 3.14
N LEU A 93 10.20 -4.94 3.68
CA LEU A 93 9.59 -6.15 4.23
C LEU A 93 9.41 -7.24 3.15
N TYR A 94 8.97 -6.84 1.96
CA TYR A 94 8.79 -7.76 0.84
C TYR A 94 10.13 -8.24 0.26
N GLU A 95 11.15 -7.39 0.18
CA GLU A 95 12.51 -7.77 -0.22
C GLU A 95 13.08 -8.82 0.73
N ARG A 96 13.03 -8.56 2.04
CA ARG A 96 13.48 -9.52 3.07
C ARG A 96 12.70 -10.82 3.01
N SER A 97 11.38 -10.76 2.87
CA SER A 97 10.55 -11.95 2.69
C SER A 97 10.94 -12.72 1.42
N ASN A 98 11.31 -12.03 0.34
CA ASN A 98 11.70 -12.63 -0.94
C ASN A 98 13.02 -13.40 -0.81
N ASP A 99 13.98 -12.83 -0.10
CA ASP A 99 15.25 -13.50 0.18
C ASP A 99 15.06 -14.76 1.02
N ILE A 100 14.24 -14.69 2.07
CA ILE A 100 13.89 -15.85 2.91
C ILE A 100 13.22 -16.94 2.07
N ARG A 101 12.24 -16.57 1.23
CA ARG A 101 11.54 -17.52 0.36
C ARG A 101 12.51 -18.19 -0.62
N LYS A 102 13.35 -17.42 -1.31
CA LYS A 102 14.36 -17.95 -2.25
C LYS A 102 15.33 -18.91 -1.54
N ALA A 103 15.79 -18.56 -0.35
CA ALA A 103 16.67 -19.41 0.45
C ALA A 103 15.99 -20.74 0.84
N ALA A 104 14.72 -20.69 1.29
CA ALA A 104 13.97 -21.89 1.66
C ALA A 104 13.72 -22.83 0.47
N ILE A 105 13.43 -22.27 -0.71
CA ILE A 105 13.24 -23.04 -1.95
C ILE A 105 14.57 -23.67 -2.39
N THR A 106 15.65 -22.90 -2.34
CA THR A 106 17.00 -23.39 -2.66
C THR A 106 17.44 -24.52 -1.70
N ALA A 107 17.07 -24.41 -0.43
CA ALA A 107 17.36 -25.43 0.59
C ALA A 107 16.43 -26.66 0.51
N GLY A 108 15.39 -26.64 -0.34
CA GLY A 108 14.39 -27.71 -0.43
C GLY A 108 13.45 -27.80 0.76
N THR A 109 13.39 -26.75 1.61
CA THR A 109 12.47 -26.68 2.76
C THR A 109 11.13 -26.03 2.40
N ALA A 110 11.04 -25.41 1.23
CA ALA A 110 9.80 -24.90 0.66
C ALA A 110 9.68 -25.28 -0.83
N THR A 111 8.45 -25.46 -1.30
CA THR A 111 8.15 -25.76 -2.70
C THR A 111 7.68 -24.50 -3.41
N GLU A 112 8.29 -24.18 -4.56
CA GLU A 112 7.86 -23.06 -5.40
C GLU A 112 6.39 -23.24 -5.83
N PRO A 113 5.54 -22.22 -5.70
CA PRO A 113 4.15 -22.31 -6.16
C PRO A 113 4.10 -22.38 -7.69
N SER A 114 3.15 -23.17 -8.22
CA SER A 114 2.87 -23.15 -9.65
C SER A 114 1.95 -21.97 -9.99
N TYR A 115 2.36 -21.18 -10.97
CA TYR A 115 1.61 -20.03 -11.48
C TYR A 115 1.07 -20.26 -12.90
N GLU A 116 1.09 -21.51 -13.37
CA GLU A 116 0.65 -21.85 -14.73
C GLU A 116 -0.79 -21.39 -15.00
N GLY A 117 -0.98 -20.70 -16.13
CA GLY A 117 -2.29 -20.24 -16.58
C GLY A 117 -2.86 -19.02 -15.86
N GLN A 118 -2.15 -18.43 -14.89
CA GLN A 118 -2.73 -17.36 -14.07
C GLN A 118 -2.51 -15.94 -14.65
N GLY A 119 -1.64 -15.74 -15.64
CA GLY A 119 -1.27 -14.43 -16.21
C GLY A 119 -0.14 -13.70 -15.45
N CYS A 120 0.03 -12.38 -15.61
CA CYS A 120 1.00 -11.61 -14.81
C CYS A 120 0.48 -11.40 -13.38
N ALA A 121 1.29 -11.77 -12.38
CA ALA A 121 1.03 -11.50 -10.96
C ALA A 121 0.78 -10.00 -10.68
N CYS A 122 1.55 -9.14 -11.35
CA CYS A 122 1.40 -7.68 -11.32
C CYS A 122 -0.01 -7.22 -11.75
N CYS A 123 -0.52 -7.76 -12.86
CA CYS A 123 -1.84 -7.42 -13.40
C CYS A 123 -2.99 -8.00 -12.55
N ARG A 124 -2.75 -9.10 -11.82
CA ARG A 124 -3.70 -9.64 -10.84
C ARG A 124 -3.73 -8.84 -9.54
N GLY A 125 -2.78 -7.92 -9.34
CA GLY A 125 -2.66 -7.16 -8.10
C GLY A 125 -2.06 -7.97 -6.96
N GLU A 126 -1.25 -8.99 -7.24
CA GLU A 126 -0.56 -9.74 -6.18
C GLU A 126 0.40 -8.81 -5.43
N PRO A 127 0.27 -8.65 -4.11
CA PRO A 127 1.06 -7.68 -3.37
C PRO A 127 2.56 -7.82 -3.58
N SER A 128 3.06 -9.06 -3.53
CA SER A 128 4.50 -9.31 -3.74
C SER A 128 5.00 -8.86 -5.12
N ALA A 129 4.17 -8.91 -6.17
CA ALA A 129 4.55 -8.44 -7.50
C ALA A 129 4.39 -6.92 -7.64
N VAL A 130 3.31 -6.35 -7.11
CA VAL A 130 3.03 -4.91 -7.20
C VAL A 130 4.07 -4.10 -6.41
N ILE A 131 4.35 -4.53 -5.18
CA ILE A 131 5.26 -3.82 -4.25
C ILE A 131 6.71 -3.95 -4.73
N LEU A 132 7.19 -5.16 -5.03
CA LEU A 132 8.58 -5.36 -5.45
C LEU A 132 8.93 -4.72 -6.81
N MET A 133 7.92 -4.43 -7.64
CA MET A 133 8.11 -3.73 -8.91
C MET A 133 7.98 -2.20 -8.79
N GLY A 134 7.73 -1.67 -7.59
CA GLY A 134 7.56 -0.23 -7.34
C GLY A 134 6.26 0.35 -7.90
N PHE A 135 5.26 -0.48 -8.20
CA PHE A 135 3.97 0.00 -8.72
C PHE A 135 3.05 0.58 -7.64
N ALA A 136 3.41 0.42 -6.36
CA ALA A 136 2.69 0.96 -5.22
C ALA A 136 3.21 2.34 -4.76
N ASP A 137 4.38 2.75 -5.24
CA ASP A 137 5.07 3.95 -4.77
C ASP A 137 4.22 5.19 -5.03
N GLY A 138 3.97 5.97 -3.98
CA GLY A 138 3.21 7.21 -4.08
C GLY A 138 1.72 7.02 -4.38
N GLU A 139 1.14 5.83 -4.16
CA GLU A 139 -0.27 5.54 -4.48
C GLU A 139 -1.23 6.58 -3.88
N SER A 140 -0.95 7.08 -2.67
CA SER A 140 -1.77 8.09 -1.99
C SER A 140 -1.74 9.49 -2.64
N LEU A 141 -0.80 9.74 -3.56
CA LEU A 141 -0.62 11.02 -4.24
C LEU A 141 -1.28 11.07 -5.63
N TYR A 142 -2.02 10.02 -6.01
CA TYR A 142 -2.84 10.08 -7.20
C TYR A 142 -4.14 10.85 -6.96
N PHE A 143 -4.48 11.69 -7.91
CA PHE A 143 -5.71 12.48 -7.98
C PHE A 143 -6.40 12.19 -9.31
N GLU A 144 -7.72 12.33 -9.33
CA GLU A 144 -8.45 12.39 -10.60
C GLU A 144 -7.96 13.59 -11.41
N GLU A 145 -7.86 13.47 -12.74
CA GLU A 145 -7.33 14.53 -13.61
C GLU A 145 -8.01 15.89 -13.36
N GLY A 146 -9.34 15.92 -13.24
CA GLY A 146 -10.09 17.15 -12.97
C GLY A 146 -9.83 17.71 -11.56
N GLU A 147 -9.54 16.87 -10.57
CA GLU A 147 -9.15 17.33 -9.23
C GLU A 147 -7.74 17.92 -9.25
N TYR A 148 -6.80 17.22 -9.88
CA TYR A 148 -5.42 17.67 -10.04
C TYR A 148 -5.36 19.06 -10.71
N GLN A 149 -6.09 19.23 -11.83
CA GLN A 149 -6.14 20.51 -12.54
C GLN A 149 -6.75 21.65 -11.71
N ARG A 150 -7.71 21.37 -10.82
CA ARG A 150 -8.24 22.40 -9.91
C ARG A 150 -7.22 22.84 -8.87
N LEU A 151 -6.40 21.91 -8.39
CA LEU A 151 -5.43 22.15 -7.31
C LEU A 151 -4.13 22.79 -7.81
N TRP A 152 -3.62 22.33 -8.96
CA TRP A 152 -2.31 22.74 -9.49
C TRP A 152 -2.35 23.34 -10.89
N GLY A 153 -3.51 23.41 -11.56
CA GLY A 153 -3.61 23.95 -12.92
C GLY A 153 -2.80 23.15 -13.93
N ASP A 154 -1.93 23.84 -14.66
CA ASP A 154 -1.08 23.27 -15.72
C ASP A 154 0.29 22.78 -15.22
N VAL A 155 0.51 22.71 -13.90
CA VAL A 155 1.79 22.23 -13.35
C VAL A 155 1.99 20.75 -13.66
N GLU A 156 3.17 20.40 -14.17
CA GLU A 156 3.53 19.03 -14.53
C GLU A 156 3.36 18.05 -13.35
N SER A 157 2.69 16.92 -13.61
CA SER A 157 2.53 15.83 -12.65
C SER A 157 3.77 14.97 -12.55
N ALA A 158 4.04 14.43 -11.37
CA ALA A 158 5.14 13.50 -11.14
C ALA A 158 4.94 12.12 -11.81
N GLY A 159 3.71 11.80 -12.21
CA GLY A 159 3.37 10.56 -12.86
C GLY A 159 1.92 10.53 -13.32
N MET A 160 1.57 9.51 -14.11
CA MET A 160 0.21 9.31 -14.60
C MET A 160 -0.16 7.82 -14.63
N ARG A 161 -1.44 7.52 -14.43
CA ARG A 161 -1.99 6.16 -14.58
C ARG A 161 -3.22 6.20 -15.47
N PHE A 162 -3.33 5.21 -16.33
CA PHE A 162 -4.53 5.00 -17.14
C PHE A 162 -5.15 3.66 -16.78
N PHE A 163 -6.46 3.66 -16.62
CA PHE A 163 -7.25 2.44 -16.57
C PHE A 163 -8.50 2.61 -17.38
N HIS A 164 -9.06 1.47 -17.77
CA HIS A 164 -10.32 1.42 -18.47
C HIS A 164 -11.43 1.06 -17.48
N GLU A 165 -12.50 1.85 -17.50
CA GLU A 165 -13.72 1.61 -16.74
C GLU A 165 -14.90 1.27 -17.66
N GLY A 166 -15.94 0.70 -17.06
CA GLY A 166 -17.13 0.19 -17.74
C GLY A 166 -17.01 -1.28 -18.16
N GLU A 167 -18.16 -1.96 -18.29
CA GLU A 167 -18.24 -3.40 -18.62
C GLU A 167 -17.47 -3.74 -19.91
N ASN A 168 -17.38 -2.79 -20.84
CA ASN A 168 -16.70 -2.93 -22.12
C ASN A 168 -15.36 -2.19 -22.23
N ARG A 169 -14.81 -1.65 -21.13
CA ARG A 169 -13.57 -0.84 -21.13
C ARG A 169 -13.63 0.43 -22.01
N GLU A 170 -14.84 0.97 -22.21
CA GLU A 170 -15.10 2.07 -23.14
C GLU A 170 -14.58 3.42 -22.62
N SER A 171 -14.54 3.62 -21.29
CA SER A 171 -14.05 4.87 -20.70
C SER A 171 -12.62 4.73 -20.22
N ARG A 172 -11.76 5.68 -20.63
CA ARG A 172 -10.38 5.79 -20.13
C ARG A 172 -10.36 6.81 -19.01
N VAL A 173 -9.97 6.39 -17.82
CA VAL A 173 -9.73 7.28 -16.69
C VAL A 173 -8.25 7.59 -16.62
N CYS A 174 -7.94 8.87 -16.47
CA CYS A 174 -6.59 9.39 -16.24
C CYS A 174 -6.48 9.83 -14.78
N MET A 175 -5.48 9.30 -14.07
CA MET A 175 -5.09 9.82 -12.76
C MET A 175 -3.72 10.44 -12.87
N LEU A 176 -3.55 11.58 -12.21
CA LEU A 176 -2.30 12.34 -12.17
C LEU A 176 -1.74 12.27 -10.75
N MET A 177 -0.45 11.97 -10.65
CA MET A 177 0.27 11.89 -9.39
C MET A 177 0.92 13.24 -9.09
N ALA A 178 0.60 13.82 -7.93
CA ALA A 178 1.34 14.96 -7.41
C ALA A 178 2.67 14.50 -6.81
N SER A 179 3.69 15.35 -6.85
CA SER A 179 4.89 15.16 -6.04
C SER A 179 4.57 15.43 -4.56
N LYS A 180 5.40 14.91 -3.66
CA LYS A 180 5.28 15.22 -2.23
C LYS A 180 5.36 16.72 -1.98
N GLU A 181 6.29 17.39 -2.64
CA GLU A 181 6.52 18.83 -2.54
C GLU A 181 5.31 19.63 -3.04
N GLN A 182 4.67 19.20 -4.12
CA GLN A 182 3.45 19.85 -4.62
C GLN A 182 2.30 19.82 -3.59
N VAL A 183 2.18 18.73 -2.85
CA VAL A 183 1.17 18.57 -1.79
C VAL A 183 1.55 19.40 -0.55
N GLU A 184 2.81 19.37 -0.13
CA GLU A 184 3.31 20.15 1.02
C GLU A 184 3.16 21.66 0.77
N ASP A 185 3.56 22.14 -0.41
CA ASP A 185 3.42 23.55 -0.81
C ASP A 185 1.97 24.02 -0.77
N LEU A 186 1.05 23.19 -1.27
CA LEU A 186 -0.37 23.53 -1.30
C LEU A 186 -0.96 23.60 0.12
N MET A 187 -0.61 22.63 0.98
CA MET A 187 -1.00 22.64 2.40
C MET A 187 -0.48 23.88 3.14
N GLU A 188 0.74 24.34 2.84
CA GLU A 188 1.29 25.56 3.44
C GLU A 188 0.55 26.81 2.99
N ARG A 189 0.20 26.92 1.70
CA ARG A 189 -0.60 28.03 1.16
C ARG A 189 -1.98 28.09 1.80
N GLU A 190 -2.65 26.95 1.95
CA GLU A 190 -3.97 26.87 2.59
C GLU A 190 -3.91 27.27 4.07
N ARG A 191 -2.89 26.82 4.81
CA ARG A 191 -2.67 27.23 6.21
C ARG A 191 -2.38 28.73 6.34
N GLY A 192 -1.56 29.28 5.45
CA GLY A 192 -1.26 30.72 5.42
C GLY A 192 -2.49 31.57 5.11
N ALA A 193 -3.35 31.13 4.18
CA ALA A 193 -4.59 31.83 3.84
C ALA A 193 -5.60 31.84 5.00
N ILE A 194 -5.72 30.73 5.74
CA ILE A 194 -6.60 30.63 6.92
C ILE A 194 -6.11 31.53 8.06
N ALA A 195 -4.80 31.67 8.25
CA ALA A 195 -4.23 32.52 9.30
C ALA A 195 -4.39 34.03 9.06
N MET A 196 -4.80 34.44 7.86
CA MET A 196 -5.02 35.84 7.46
C MET A 196 -6.49 36.28 7.53
N LEU A 197 -7.41 35.38 7.89
CA LEU A 197 -8.84 35.63 8.08
C LEU A 197 -9.19 35.78 9.56
#